data_AF-A0A0J1LNY1-F1
#
_entry.id   AF-A0A0J1LNY1-F1
#
_cell.length_a   1.000
_cell.length_b   1.000
_cell.length_c   1.000
_cell.angle_alpha   90.00
_cell.angle_beta   90.00
_cell.angle_gamma   90.00
#
_symmetry.space_group_name_H-M   'P 1'
#
loop_
_entity.id
_entity.type
_entity.pdbx_description
1 polymer ?
#
loop_
_entity_poly.entity_id
_entity_poly.type
_entity_poly.pdbx_seq_one_letter_code
_entity_poly.pdbx_strand_id
1 'polypeptide(L)'
;MTQRYTPEQAERMKKRRYWVYVDSERFSSAAAANKYVGENIFHAAWRADLIAESGGEAMQIGDKTKSVRRGNHTVVLERRGDLSDKSVRDYNAARRKLLNAGWRDDELDEMENGELYSQYKSELERERLLVPHFSGYEKKYSRVEIRPAQGRFRREVMSNWENQCAITGTRLALEAAHIVSHASGGTASVENGICLAADLHTLLDSGHLLILDGIIHLSDEAKDDLRYVTLEGSLLRVPRVKVHFPAL
;
A
#
# COMPACT_ATOMS: atom_id res chain seq x y z
N MET A 1 5.22 -20.61 30.92
CA MET A 1 4.38 -19.44 30.65
C MET A 1 4.20 -19.37 29.15
N THR A 2 2.99 -19.65 28.64
CA THR A 2 2.69 -19.72 27.20
C THR A 2 2.68 -18.31 26.61
N GLN A 3 3.72 -17.99 25.83
CA GLN A 3 3.85 -16.71 25.15
C GLN A 3 2.83 -16.68 24.00
N ARG A 4 1.77 -15.87 24.13
CA ARG A 4 0.76 -15.71 23.07
C ARG A 4 1.39 -15.02 21.86
N TYR A 5 1.12 -15.54 20.65
CA TYR A 5 1.56 -14.95 19.40
C TYR A 5 1.14 -13.49 19.21
N THR A 6 2.02 -12.71 18.59
CA THR A 6 1.71 -11.37 18.12
C THR A 6 0.77 -11.42 16.89
N PRO A 7 -0.01 -10.35 16.62
CA PRO A 7 -0.87 -10.26 15.44
C PRO A 7 -0.16 -10.53 14.10
N GLU A 8 1.12 -10.18 13.98
CA GLU A 8 1.93 -10.45 12.77
C GLU A 8 2.23 -11.93 12.56
N GLN A 9 2.50 -12.67 13.65
CA GLN A 9 2.76 -14.11 13.60
C GLN A 9 1.47 -14.87 13.23
N ALA A 10 0.33 -14.46 13.80
CA ALA A 10 -0.99 -14.99 13.43
C ALA A 10 -1.33 -14.73 11.94
N GLU A 11 -0.91 -13.60 11.39
CA GLU A 11 -1.18 -13.22 10.01
C GLU A 11 -0.23 -13.89 9.00
N ARG A 12 1.03 -14.16 9.37
CA ARG A 12 1.95 -15.01 8.57
C ARG A 12 1.47 -16.46 8.51
N MET A 13 0.86 -16.97 9.57
CA MET A 13 0.41 -18.37 9.66
C MET A 13 -0.99 -18.63 9.09
N LYS A 14 -1.86 -17.61 8.97
CA LYS A 14 -3.10 -17.70 8.16
C LYS A 14 -2.84 -17.98 6.67
N LYS A 15 -1.62 -17.74 6.19
CA LYS A 15 -1.27 -17.70 4.76
C LYS A 15 -0.68 -19.01 4.22
N ARG A 16 -0.23 -19.93 5.09
CA ARG A 16 0.27 -21.27 4.73
C ARG A 16 -0.84 -22.32 4.75
N ARG A 17 -0.94 -23.16 3.72
CA ARG A 17 -2.00 -24.19 3.59
C ARG A 17 -1.51 -25.51 4.20
N TYR A 18 -2.37 -26.15 5.01
CA TYR A 18 -2.11 -27.46 5.62
C TYR A 18 -3.31 -28.39 5.41
N TRP A 19 -3.07 -29.68 5.22
CA TRP A 19 -4.07 -30.70 5.51
C TRP A 19 -4.20 -30.84 7.02
N VAL A 20 -5.42 -31.02 7.51
CA VAL A 20 -5.70 -31.28 8.92
C VAL A 20 -6.06 -32.74 9.06
N TYR A 21 -5.34 -33.49 9.87
CA TYR A 21 -5.67 -34.87 10.21
C TYR A 21 -6.28 -34.90 11.61
N VAL A 22 -7.45 -35.53 11.75
CA VAL A 22 -8.13 -35.76 13.03
C VAL A 22 -8.42 -37.25 13.13
N ASP A 23 -7.82 -37.94 14.11
CA ASP A 23 -7.93 -39.39 14.29
C ASP A 23 -7.67 -40.18 13.00
N SER A 24 -6.66 -39.73 12.24
CA SER A 24 -6.24 -40.26 10.92
C SER A 24 -7.14 -39.91 9.73
N GLU A 25 -8.26 -39.20 9.95
CA GLU A 25 -9.10 -38.69 8.87
C GLU A 25 -8.60 -37.32 8.37
N ARG A 26 -8.56 -37.13 7.04
CA ARG A 26 -7.94 -35.96 6.40
C ARG A 26 -8.98 -34.93 5.96
N PHE A 27 -8.76 -33.67 6.35
CA PHE A 27 -9.61 -32.53 6.01
C PHE A 27 -8.85 -31.45 5.25
N SER A 28 -9.55 -30.83 4.30
CA SER A 28 -9.01 -29.77 3.42
C SER A 28 -8.81 -28.43 4.11
N SER A 29 -9.37 -28.23 5.30
CA SER A 29 -9.23 -26.99 6.07
C SER A 29 -9.55 -27.20 7.55
N ALA A 30 -9.08 -26.28 8.39
CA ALA A 30 -9.45 -26.23 9.81
C ALA A 30 -10.96 -26.01 10.03
N ALA A 31 -11.64 -25.30 9.12
CA ALA A 31 -13.08 -25.12 9.19
C ALA A 31 -13.83 -26.45 8.94
N ALA A 32 -13.38 -27.25 7.97
CA ALA A 32 -13.94 -28.58 7.72
C ALA A 32 -13.69 -29.52 8.90
N ALA A 33 -12.48 -29.51 9.47
CA ALA A 33 -12.16 -30.30 10.66
C ALA A 33 -12.98 -29.87 11.89
N ASN A 34 -13.18 -28.57 12.12
CA ASN A 34 -14.06 -28.06 13.19
C ASN A 34 -15.51 -28.53 13.00
N LYS A 35 -16.01 -28.52 11.76
CA LYS A 35 -17.36 -29.01 11.45
C LYS A 35 -17.50 -30.50 11.74
N TYR A 36 -16.46 -31.28 11.45
CA TYR A 36 -16.42 -32.72 11.74
C TYR A 36 -16.42 -33.01 13.24
N VAL A 37 -15.57 -32.31 14.00
CA VAL A 37 -15.47 -32.49 15.46
C VAL A 37 -16.66 -31.89 16.21
N GLY A 38 -17.40 -30.95 15.60
CA GLY A 38 -18.53 -30.27 16.23
C GLY A 38 -18.14 -29.15 17.19
N GLU A 39 -16.84 -28.86 17.33
CA GLU A 39 -16.29 -27.83 18.19
C GLU A 39 -15.25 -26.97 17.45
N ASN A 40 -15.11 -25.71 17.85
CA ASN A 40 -14.12 -24.80 17.27
C ASN A 40 -12.75 -24.94 17.94
N ILE A 41 -12.19 -26.14 17.88
CA ILE A 41 -10.88 -26.40 18.47
C ILE A 41 -9.77 -25.88 17.55
N PHE A 42 -9.80 -26.05 16.23
CA PHE A 42 -8.72 -25.72 15.28
C PHE A 42 -8.54 -24.23 14.91
N HIS A 43 -8.65 -23.32 15.89
CA HIS A 43 -8.47 -21.89 15.68
C HIS A 43 -7.04 -21.49 15.26
N ALA A 44 -6.91 -20.32 14.63
CA ALA A 44 -5.68 -19.91 13.94
C ALA A 44 -4.45 -19.79 14.85
N ALA A 45 -4.61 -19.19 16.03
CA ALA A 45 -3.51 -18.98 16.98
C ALA A 45 -2.88 -20.30 17.43
N TRP A 46 -3.70 -21.30 17.75
CA TRP A 46 -3.16 -22.61 18.10
C TRP A 46 -2.48 -23.33 16.94
N ARG A 47 -3.04 -23.26 15.72
CA ARG A 47 -2.43 -23.93 14.56
C ARG A 47 -1.02 -23.38 14.33
N ALA A 48 -0.89 -22.08 14.49
CA ALA A 48 0.37 -21.36 14.52
C ALA A 48 1.35 -21.95 15.56
N ASP A 49 0.92 -22.19 16.79
CA ASP A 49 1.75 -22.74 17.88
C ASP A 49 2.33 -24.10 17.49
N LEU A 50 1.44 -25.01 17.10
CA LEU A 50 1.81 -26.37 16.75
C LEU A 50 2.79 -26.43 15.57
N ILE A 51 2.58 -25.58 14.55
CA ILE A 51 3.45 -25.50 13.37
C ILE A 51 4.85 -25.02 13.78
N ALA A 52 4.95 -23.96 14.58
CA ALA A 52 6.24 -23.45 15.03
C ALA A 52 7.03 -24.47 15.84
N GLU A 53 6.37 -25.15 16.78
CA GLU A 53 6.98 -26.22 17.60
C GLU A 53 7.44 -27.43 16.78
N SER A 54 6.99 -27.54 15.53
CA SER A 54 7.27 -28.65 14.63
C SER A 54 8.20 -28.30 13.48
N GLY A 55 8.88 -27.15 13.53
CA GLY A 55 9.84 -26.71 12.51
C GLY A 55 9.43 -25.44 11.76
N GLY A 56 8.20 -24.95 11.98
CA GLY A 56 7.76 -23.62 11.60
C GLY A 56 7.97 -23.30 10.13
N GLU A 57 8.83 -22.32 9.85
CA GLU A 57 9.06 -21.86 8.49
C GLU A 57 9.86 -22.85 7.63
N ALA A 58 10.64 -23.74 8.25
CA ALA A 58 11.53 -24.69 7.60
C ALA A 58 10.84 -26.00 7.14
N MET A 59 9.63 -26.28 7.63
CA MET A 59 8.85 -27.45 7.20
C MET A 59 8.62 -27.44 5.69
N GLN A 60 8.96 -28.49 4.97
CA GLN A 60 8.78 -28.69 3.53
C GLN A 60 7.40 -29.28 3.18
N ILE A 61 7.01 -29.26 1.90
CA ILE A 61 5.76 -29.89 1.46
C ILE A 61 5.83 -31.39 1.78
N GLY A 62 4.78 -31.92 2.42
CA GLY A 62 4.71 -33.28 2.93
C GLY A 62 5.13 -33.42 4.40
N ASP A 63 5.80 -32.42 4.98
CA ASP A 63 6.19 -32.46 6.39
C ASP A 63 4.96 -32.38 7.30
N LYS A 64 5.01 -33.17 8.37
CA LYS A 64 3.96 -33.27 9.37
C LYS A 64 4.38 -32.62 10.67
N THR A 65 3.43 -31.97 11.34
CA THR A 65 3.65 -31.51 12.72
C THR A 65 3.78 -32.69 13.66
N LYS A 66 4.27 -32.41 14.87
CA LYS A 66 4.10 -33.34 16.00
C LYS A 66 2.63 -33.70 16.15
N SER A 67 2.36 -34.95 16.50
CA SER A 67 1.02 -35.41 16.86
C SER A 67 0.66 -34.90 18.24
N VAL A 68 -0.48 -34.23 18.37
CA VAL A 68 -0.95 -33.66 19.64
C VAL A 68 -2.38 -34.05 19.91
N ARG A 69 -2.71 -34.27 21.20
CA ARG A 69 -4.10 -34.46 21.60
C ARG A 69 -4.80 -33.12 21.79
N ARG A 70 -6.02 -33.02 21.27
CA ARG A 70 -6.87 -31.86 21.44
C ARG A 70 -8.31 -32.27 21.68
N GLY A 71 -8.80 -31.99 22.89
CA GLY A 71 -10.01 -32.67 23.38
C GLY A 71 -9.77 -34.18 23.37
N ASN A 72 -10.72 -34.92 22.80
CA ASN A 72 -10.61 -36.37 22.67
C ASN A 72 -9.87 -36.83 21.41
N HIS A 73 -9.51 -35.91 20.52
CA HIS A 73 -8.96 -36.22 19.20
C HIS A 73 -7.44 -36.14 19.14
N THR A 74 -6.85 -36.94 18.27
CA THR A 74 -5.43 -36.88 17.90
C THR A 74 -5.27 -36.08 16.61
N VAL A 75 -4.41 -35.07 16.61
CA VAL A 75 -4.33 -34.09 15.53
C VAL A 75 -2.92 -33.98 14.98
N VAL A 76 -2.82 -33.96 13.66
CA VAL A 76 -1.58 -33.68 12.92
C VAL A 76 -1.90 -32.71 11.77
N LEU A 77 -1.00 -31.76 11.52
CA LEU A 77 -1.07 -30.89 10.34
C LEU A 77 0.02 -31.29 9.35
N GLU A 78 -0.31 -31.37 8.07
CA GLU A 78 0.66 -31.69 7.01
C GLU A 78 0.76 -30.55 6.01
N ARG A 79 1.97 -30.09 5.72
CA ARG A 79 2.19 -29.00 4.75
C ARG A 79 1.84 -29.50 3.35
N ARG A 80 0.91 -28.82 2.67
CA ARG A 80 0.44 -29.21 1.32
C ARG A 80 0.95 -28.24 0.26
N GLY A 81 1.20 -28.76 -0.94
CA GLY A 81 1.76 -27.99 -2.06
C GLY A 81 0.79 -27.67 -3.19
N ASP A 82 -0.43 -28.21 -3.14
CA ASP A 82 -1.45 -28.11 -4.20
C ASP A 82 -2.24 -26.79 -4.20
N LEU A 83 -2.03 -25.95 -3.18
CA LEU A 83 -2.56 -24.59 -3.14
C LEU A 83 -1.40 -23.63 -2.91
N SER A 84 -1.17 -22.71 -3.85
CA SER A 84 -0.22 -21.60 -3.66
C SER A 84 -0.55 -20.88 -2.35
N ASP A 85 0.46 -20.63 -1.52
CA ASP A 85 0.30 -19.90 -0.27
C ASP A 85 -0.40 -18.55 -0.53
N LYS A 86 -1.40 -18.25 0.30
CA LYS A 86 -2.24 -17.04 0.10
C LYS A 86 -1.37 -15.77 0.12
N SER A 87 -0.27 -15.79 0.89
CA SER A 87 0.75 -14.73 0.91
C SER A 87 1.39 -14.47 -0.45
N VAL A 88 1.71 -15.51 -1.21
CA VAL A 88 2.40 -15.40 -2.51
C VAL A 88 1.46 -14.83 -3.56
N ARG A 89 0.18 -15.24 -3.55
CA ARG A 89 -0.86 -14.64 -4.40
C ARG A 89 -1.12 -13.18 -4.05
N ASP A 90 -1.17 -12.84 -2.76
CA ASP A 90 -1.35 -11.47 -2.30
C ASP A 90 -0.13 -10.59 -2.66
N TYR A 91 1.10 -11.14 -2.61
CA TYR A 91 2.33 -10.44 -2.98
C TYR A 91 2.45 -10.20 -4.49
N ASN A 92 2.18 -11.22 -5.32
CA ASN A 92 2.21 -11.04 -6.78
C ASN A 92 1.15 -10.03 -7.25
N ALA A 93 -0.02 -10.02 -6.59
CA ALA A 93 -1.05 -9.00 -6.83
C ALA A 93 -0.59 -7.61 -6.37
N ALA A 94 0.03 -7.51 -5.20
CA ALA A 94 0.58 -6.26 -4.68
C ALA A 94 1.69 -5.70 -5.58
N ARG A 95 2.69 -6.51 -5.93
CA ARG A 95 3.79 -6.16 -6.83
C ARG A 95 3.27 -5.70 -8.19
N ARG A 96 2.32 -6.43 -8.78
CA ARG A 96 1.68 -6.03 -10.06
C ARG A 96 0.96 -4.69 -9.94
N LYS A 97 0.27 -4.44 -8.83
CA LYS A 97 -0.41 -3.15 -8.61
C LYS A 97 0.60 -2.01 -8.47
N LEU A 98 1.70 -2.23 -7.75
CA LEU A 98 2.76 -1.25 -7.60
C LEU A 98 3.45 -0.95 -8.94
N LEU A 99 3.76 -1.97 -9.75
CA LEU A 99 4.26 -1.78 -11.11
C LEU A 99 3.32 -0.92 -11.96
N ASN A 100 2.02 -1.23 -11.93
CA ASN A 100 1.01 -0.43 -12.65
C ASN A 100 0.91 1.01 -12.11
N ALA A 101 1.24 1.23 -10.83
CA ALA A 101 1.31 2.56 -10.21
C ALA A 101 2.64 3.28 -10.46
N GLY A 102 3.59 2.67 -11.20
CA GLY A 102 4.82 3.31 -11.65
C GLY A 102 6.05 3.04 -10.81
N TRP A 103 5.98 2.05 -9.92
CA TRP A 103 7.15 1.50 -9.26
C TRP A 103 7.95 0.69 -10.26
N ARG A 104 9.28 0.76 -10.19
CA ARG A 104 10.15 -0.03 -11.07
C ARG A 104 10.46 -1.39 -10.46
N ASP A 105 10.83 -2.35 -11.31
CA ASP A 105 11.18 -3.70 -10.85
C ASP A 105 12.36 -3.70 -9.88
N ASP A 106 13.41 -2.91 -10.17
CA ASP A 106 14.58 -2.74 -9.29
C ASP A 106 14.19 -2.20 -7.90
N GLU A 107 13.29 -1.21 -7.87
CA GLU A 107 12.79 -0.62 -6.62
C GLU A 107 11.96 -1.60 -5.79
N LEU A 108 11.25 -2.53 -6.43
CA LEU A 108 10.43 -3.54 -5.74
C LEU A 108 11.25 -4.74 -5.29
N ASP A 109 12.30 -5.09 -6.02
CA ASP A 109 13.19 -6.21 -5.70
C ASP A 109 14.10 -5.90 -4.49
N GLU A 110 14.39 -4.62 -4.24
CA GLU A 110 15.11 -4.15 -3.06
C GLU A 110 14.25 -4.14 -1.77
N MET A 111 12.92 -4.28 -1.88
CA MET A 111 12.01 -4.20 -0.74
C MET A 111 11.81 -5.52 -0.02
N GLU A 112 11.82 -5.47 1.31
CA GLU A 112 11.31 -6.58 2.11
C GLU A 112 9.80 -6.77 1.93
N ASN A 113 9.32 -8.01 2.10
CA ASN A 113 7.90 -8.37 1.93
C ASN A 113 6.94 -7.51 2.78
N GLY A 114 7.36 -7.11 3.98
CA GLY A 114 6.58 -6.24 4.86
C GLY A 114 6.47 -4.81 4.32
N GLU A 115 7.59 -4.27 3.82
CA GLU A 115 7.65 -2.96 3.21
C GLU A 115 6.79 -2.90 1.94
N LEU A 116 6.94 -3.87 1.03
CA LEU A 116 6.16 -3.93 -0.20
C LEU A 116 4.65 -3.94 0.08
N TYR A 117 4.22 -4.71 1.08
CA TYR A 117 2.81 -4.75 1.45
C TYR A 117 2.32 -3.44 2.06
N SER A 118 3.17 -2.76 2.84
CA SER A 118 2.89 -1.40 3.33
C SER A 118 2.73 -0.41 2.16
N GLN A 119 3.64 -0.43 1.18
CA GLN A 119 3.54 0.42 -0.01
C GLN A 119 2.25 0.15 -0.79
N TYR A 120 1.93 -1.13 -1.00
CA TYR A 120 0.68 -1.53 -1.64
C TYR A 120 -0.56 -0.98 -0.93
N LYS A 121 -0.57 -0.97 0.41
CA LYS A 121 -1.67 -0.40 1.19
C LYS A 121 -1.76 1.11 1.05
N SER A 122 -0.63 1.82 1.09
CA SER A 122 -0.60 3.26 0.88
C SER A 122 -1.09 3.65 -0.53
N GLU A 123 -0.71 2.89 -1.57
CA GLU A 123 -1.23 3.14 -2.92
C GLU A 123 -2.73 2.90 -3.04
N LEU A 124 -3.27 1.86 -2.40
CA LEU A 124 -4.72 1.63 -2.35
C LEU A 124 -5.48 2.78 -1.69
N GLU A 125 -4.92 3.37 -0.63
CA GLU A 125 -5.52 4.50 0.07
C GLU A 125 -5.50 5.78 -0.77
N ARG A 126 -4.41 6.02 -1.50
CA ARG A 126 -4.31 7.13 -2.47
C ARG A 126 -5.29 6.98 -3.62
N GLU A 127 -5.40 5.78 -4.19
CA GLU A 127 -6.36 5.51 -5.26
C GLU A 127 -7.80 5.78 -4.80
N ARG A 128 -8.16 5.44 -3.55
CA ARG A 128 -9.48 5.76 -2.99
C ARG A 128 -9.79 7.26 -2.95
N LEU A 129 -8.79 8.11 -2.79
CA LEU A 129 -8.94 9.57 -2.84
C LEU A 129 -9.06 10.11 -4.27
N LEU A 130 -8.64 9.33 -5.27
CA LEU A 130 -8.65 9.69 -6.69
C LEU A 130 -9.82 9.07 -7.46
N VAL A 131 -10.45 8.02 -6.91
CA VAL A 131 -11.60 7.35 -7.53
C VAL A 131 -12.93 7.96 -7.02
N PRO A 132 -13.81 8.46 -7.91
CA PRO A 132 -15.13 8.96 -7.52
C PRO A 132 -15.94 7.86 -6.82
N HIS A 133 -16.55 8.19 -5.68
CA HIS A 133 -17.31 7.24 -4.85
C HIS A 133 -18.67 6.81 -5.46
N PHE A 134 -18.96 7.17 -6.72
CA PHE A 134 -20.15 6.75 -7.47
C PHE A 134 -20.08 5.28 -7.94
N SER A 135 -19.60 4.39 -7.07
CA SER A 135 -19.40 2.96 -7.33
C SER A 135 -20.66 2.18 -7.75
N GLY A 136 -21.86 2.78 -7.60
CA GLY A 136 -23.13 2.23 -8.05
C GLY A 136 -23.63 2.70 -9.43
N TYR A 137 -22.98 3.69 -10.06
CA TYR A 137 -23.35 4.16 -11.39
C TYR A 137 -22.35 3.62 -12.41
N GLU A 138 -22.81 2.67 -13.23
CA GLU A 138 -22.04 2.02 -14.27
C GLU A 138 -21.32 3.00 -15.20
N LYS A 139 -20.06 2.65 -15.52
CA LYS A 139 -19.26 2.78 -16.78
C LYS A 139 -19.58 3.83 -17.88
N LYS A 140 -20.41 4.83 -17.65
CA LYS A 140 -20.67 5.92 -18.62
C LYS A 140 -19.69 7.10 -18.52
N TYR A 141 -18.90 7.16 -17.45
CA TYR A 141 -17.88 8.18 -17.27
C TYR A 141 -16.50 7.64 -17.67
N SER A 142 -15.75 8.43 -18.43
CA SER A 142 -14.37 8.12 -18.79
C SER A 142 -13.53 8.00 -17.53
N ARG A 143 -13.04 6.79 -17.24
CA ARG A 143 -11.96 6.60 -16.28
C ARG A 143 -10.67 6.95 -17.00
N VAL A 144 -10.11 8.11 -16.69
CA VAL A 144 -8.75 8.43 -17.13
C VAL A 144 -7.81 7.51 -16.36
N GLU A 145 -7.05 6.69 -17.08
CA GLU A 145 -5.93 5.97 -16.47
C GLU A 145 -4.91 7.00 -16.00
N ILE A 146 -4.76 7.12 -14.69
CA ILE A 146 -3.75 7.98 -14.08
C ILE A 146 -2.40 7.41 -14.50
N ARG A 147 -1.62 8.20 -15.24
CA ARG A 147 -0.31 7.76 -15.69
C ARG A 147 0.59 7.51 -14.47
N PRO A 148 1.31 6.38 -14.42
CA PRO A 148 2.27 6.13 -13.37
C PRO A 148 3.42 7.14 -13.43
N ALA A 149 3.38 8.17 -12.58
CA ALA A 149 4.55 9.00 -12.29
C ALA A 149 5.40 8.25 -11.26
N GLN A 150 6.68 8.04 -11.57
CA GLN A 150 7.77 7.50 -10.72
C GLN A 150 7.31 7.18 -9.28
N GLY A 151 6.84 5.95 -9.06
CA GLY A 151 6.02 5.60 -7.89
C GLY A 151 6.69 5.95 -6.56
N ARG A 152 8.01 5.78 -6.48
CA ARG A 152 8.81 6.17 -5.31
C ARG A 152 8.83 7.68 -5.06
N PHE A 153 9.18 8.48 -6.07
CA PHE A 153 9.19 9.94 -5.99
C PHE A 153 7.81 10.47 -5.61
N ARG A 154 6.77 10.04 -6.34
CA ARG A 154 5.39 10.43 -6.06
C ARG A 154 5.01 10.13 -4.60
N ARG A 155 5.31 8.93 -4.12
CA ARG A 155 5.04 8.54 -2.74
C ARG A 155 5.73 9.45 -1.74
N GLU A 156 7.02 9.68 -1.92
CA GLU A 156 7.85 10.46 -1.00
C GLU A 156 7.38 11.90 -0.92
N VAL A 157 7.07 12.52 -2.07
CA VAL A 157 6.50 13.86 -2.15
C VAL A 157 5.13 13.92 -1.48
N MET A 158 4.20 13.04 -1.84
CA MET A 158 2.86 13.04 -1.23
C MET A 158 2.91 12.85 0.29
N SER A 159 3.80 11.98 0.78
CA SER A 159 4.00 11.78 2.21
C SER A 159 4.62 13.00 2.91
N ASN A 160 5.55 13.69 2.24
CA ASN A 160 6.17 14.92 2.74
C ASN A 160 5.14 16.03 3.01
N TRP A 161 4.07 16.04 2.22
CA TRP A 161 2.96 17.01 2.26
C TRP A 161 1.68 16.45 2.89
N GLU A 162 1.78 15.35 3.65
CA GLU A 162 0.66 14.74 4.40
C GLU A 162 -0.56 14.36 3.54
N ASN A 163 -0.30 13.95 2.29
CA ASN A 163 -1.32 13.67 1.27
C ASN A 163 -2.32 14.82 1.12
N GLN A 164 -1.82 16.06 1.16
CA GLN A 164 -2.58 17.29 0.95
C GLN A 164 -1.87 18.16 -0.09
N CYS A 165 -2.65 18.95 -0.81
CA CYS A 165 -2.11 20.01 -1.66
C CYS A 165 -1.36 21.03 -0.79
N ALA A 166 -0.14 21.37 -1.20
CA ALA A 166 0.76 22.31 -0.53
C ALA A 166 0.18 23.73 -0.43
N ILE A 167 -0.74 24.08 -1.33
CA ILE A 167 -1.37 25.40 -1.39
C ILE A 167 -2.74 25.37 -0.70
N THR A 168 -3.67 24.54 -1.19
CA THR A 168 -5.07 24.58 -0.75
C THR A 168 -5.40 23.64 0.41
N GLY A 169 -4.54 22.67 0.72
CA GLY A 169 -4.81 21.64 1.71
C GLY A 169 -5.83 20.57 1.28
N THR A 170 -6.35 20.62 0.04
CA THR A 170 -7.24 19.57 -0.47
C THR A 170 -6.57 18.21 -0.46
N ARG A 171 -7.35 17.13 -0.31
CA ARG A 171 -6.87 15.74 -0.37
C ARG A 171 -7.24 15.04 -1.69
N LEU A 172 -7.93 15.74 -2.58
CA LEU A 172 -8.46 15.20 -3.82
C LEU A 172 -7.61 15.66 -5.01
N ALA A 173 -7.59 14.82 -6.06
CA ALA A 173 -6.91 15.10 -7.33
C ALA A 173 -5.44 15.54 -7.18
N LEU A 174 -4.70 14.85 -6.31
CA LEU A 174 -3.31 15.20 -6.00
C LEU A 174 -2.30 14.63 -6.99
N GLU A 175 -1.28 15.43 -7.28
CA GLU A 175 -0.13 15.10 -8.10
C GLU A 175 1.18 15.50 -7.40
N ALA A 176 2.24 14.74 -7.67
CA ALA A 176 3.59 15.08 -7.24
C ALA A 176 4.27 15.82 -8.40
N ALA A 177 4.50 17.11 -8.22
CA ALA A 177 5.16 17.98 -9.17
C ALA A 177 6.64 18.15 -8.80
N HIS A 178 7.49 18.33 -9.80
CA HIS A 178 8.86 18.78 -9.58
C HIS A 178 8.86 20.30 -9.39
N ILE A 179 9.66 20.80 -8.44
CA ILE A 179 9.87 22.25 -8.26
C ILE A 179 10.78 22.77 -9.38
N VAL A 180 11.92 22.10 -9.59
CA VAL A 180 12.77 22.28 -10.78
C VAL A 180 12.49 21.12 -11.72
N SER A 181 12.06 21.42 -12.95
CA SER A 181 11.67 20.40 -13.92
C SER A 181 12.81 19.44 -14.24
N HIS A 182 12.48 18.18 -14.54
CA HIS A 182 13.46 17.19 -14.99
C HIS A 182 14.19 17.63 -16.27
N ALA A 183 13.47 18.31 -17.19
CA ALA A 183 14.06 18.83 -18.43
C ALA A 183 15.13 19.92 -18.15
N SER A 184 15.01 20.62 -17.02
CA SER A 184 15.97 21.62 -16.54
C SER A 184 17.04 21.04 -15.60
N GLY A 185 17.14 19.71 -15.49
CA GLY A 185 18.13 19.02 -14.63
C GLY A 185 17.69 18.80 -13.18
N GLY A 186 16.41 18.99 -12.87
CA GLY A 186 15.87 18.73 -11.54
C GLY A 186 15.85 17.24 -11.19
N THR A 187 16.27 16.91 -9.96
CA THR A 187 16.30 15.53 -9.46
C THR A 187 14.92 15.09 -9.00
N ALA A 188 14.61 13.80 -9.17
CA ALA A 188 13.41 13.18 -8.58
C ALA A 188 13.64 12.88 -7.08
N SER A 189 13.82 13.94 -6.27
CA SER A 189 14.04 13.85 -4.82
C SER A 189 12.95 14.58 -4.04
N VAL A 190 12.76 14.20 -2.77
CA VAL A 190 11.71 14.77 -1.91
C VAL A 190 11.88 16.28 -1.70
N GLU A 191 13.11 16.78 -1.70
CA GLU A 191 13.46 18.20 -1.55
C GLU A 191 13.14 19.02 -2.80
N ASN A 192 13.06 18.37 -3.97
CA ASN A 192 12.67 18.98 -5.25
C ASN A 192 11.20 18.68 -5.59
N GLY A 193 10.39 18.24 -4.63
CA GLY A 193 9.05 17.76 -4.87
C GLY A 193 7.96 18.50 -4.09
N ILE A 194 6.91 18.88 -4.79
CA ILE A 194 5.73 19.55 -4.22
C ILE A 194 4.45 18.79 -4.55
N CYS A 195 3.59 18.58 -3.54
CA CYS A 195 2.30 17.92 -3.73
C CYS A 195 1.24 18.98 -4.06
N LEU A 196 0.65 18.93 -5.25
CA LEU A 196 -0.33 19.92 -5.72
C LEU A 196 -1.63 19.26 -6.16
N ALA A 197 -2.73 20.00 -6.13
CA ALA A 197 -3.91 19.61 -6.89
C ALA A 197 -3.60 19.69 -8.40
N ALA A 198 -4.18 18.81 -9.20
CA ALA A 198 -3.84 18.65 -10.62
C ALA A 198 -4.01 19.95 -11.45
N ASP A 199 -5.01 20.77 -11.11
CA ASP A 199 -5.20 22.08 -11.70
C ASP A 199 -4.07 23.05 -11.34
N LEU A 200 -3.67 23.11 -10.07
CA LEU A 200 -2.56 23.95 -9.62
C LEU A 200 -1.20 23.48 -10.14
N HIS A 201 -1.01 22.17 -10.30
CA HIS A 201 0.16 21.61 -10.98
C HIS A 201 0.20 22.06 -12.45
N THR A 202 -0.94 22.02 -13.14
CA THR A 202 -1.04 22.53 -14.52
C THR A 202 -0.71 24.02 -14.60
N LEU A 203 -1.19 24.83 -13.65
CA LEU A 203 -0.85 26.26 -13.59
C LEU A 203 0.65 26.49 -13.34
N LEU A 204 1.28 25.67 -12.50
CA LEU A 204 2.73 25.74 -12.25
C LEU A 204 3.50 25.43 -13.53
N ASP A 205 3.19 24.30 -14.19
CA ASP A 205 3.89 23.83 -15.40
C ASP A 205 3.73 24.80 -16.59
N SER A 206 2.58 25.49 -16.66
CA SER A 206 2.30 26.48 -17.71
C SER A 206 2.79 27.89 -17.39
N GLY A 207 3.36 28.12 -16.21
CA GLY A 207 3.89 29.43 -15.79
C GLY A 207 2.84 30.43 -15.33
N HIS A 208 1.59 29.99 -15.11
CA HIS A 208 0.53 30.81 -14.54
C HIS A 208 0.57 30.90 -13.00
N LEU A 209 1.34 30.01 -12.37
CA LEU A 209 1.59 29.97 -10.93
C LEU A 209 3.10 29.92 -10.67
N LEU A 210 3.57 30.74 -9.74
CA LEU A 210 4.94 30.77 -9.23
C LEU A 210 4.92 30.73 -7.70
N ILE A 211 6.01 30.22 -7.11
CA ILE A 211 6.20 30.17 -5.66
C ILE A 211 7.53 30.81 -5.34
N LEU A 212 7.50 31.99 -4.69
CA LEU A 212 8.69 32.77 -4.33
C LEU A 212 8.73 32.98 -2.83
N ASP A 213 9.81 32.55 -2.19
CA ASP A 213 9.96 32.62 -0.72
C ASP A 213 8.77 32.02 0.06
N GLY A 214 8.14 31.01 -0.52
CA GLY A 214 6.95 30.36 0.05
C GLY A 214 5.65 31.15 -0.12
N ILE A 215 5.63 32.20 -0.94
CA ILE A 215 4.46 33.00 -1.29
C ILE A 215 4.00 32.60 -2.71
N ILE A 216 2.69 32.42 -2.87
CA ILE A 216 2.09 32.09 -4.17
C ILE A 216 1.89 33.37 -4.98
N HIS A 217 2.32 33.33 -6.23
CA HIS A 217 2.14 34.38 -7.22
C HIS A 217 1.47 33.84 -8.48
N LEU A 218 0.54 34.59 -9.03
CA LEU A 218 -0.28 34.23 -10.16
C LEU A 218 -0.12 35.25 -11.28
N SER A 219 -0.11 34.75 -12.52
CA SER A 219 -0.28 35.57 -13.73
C SER A 219 -1.58 36.38 -13.70
N ASP A 220 -1.68 37.43 -14.52
CA ASP A 220 -2.90 38.23 -14.63
C ASP A 220 -4.10 37.38 -15.06
N GLU A 221 -3.92 36.46 -16.02
CA GLU A 221 -4.96 35.55 -16.49
C GLU A 221 -5.46 34.61 -15.38
N ALA A 222 -4.57 34.14 -14.51
CA ALA A 222 -4.95 33.29 -13.37
C ALA A 222 -5.66 34.09 -12.26
N LYS A 223 -5.31 35.37 -12.07
CA LYS A 223 -6.01 36.27 -11.13
C LYS A 223 -7.40 36.66 -11.60
N ASP A 224 -7.69 36.59 -12.89
CA ASP A 224 -9.02 36.86 -13.43
C ASP A 224 -10.02 35.70 -13.18
N ASP A 225 -9.55 34.47 -12.89
CA ASP A 225 -10.42 33.34 -12.51
C ASP A 225 -10.67 33.33 -10.98
N LEU A 226 -11.95 33.44 -10.60
CA LEU A 226 -12.42 33.43 -9.22
C LEU A 226 -11.98 32.20 -8.41
N ARG A 227 -11.65 31.09 -9.07
CA ARG A 227 -11.17 29.87 -8.43
C ARG A 227 -9.76 30.00 -7.85
N TYR A 228 -8.92 30.82 -8.49
CA TYR A 228 -7.50 30.93 -8.16
C TYR A 228 -7.13 32.27 -7.53
N VAL A 229 -7.87 33.35 -7.83
CA VAL A 229 -7.54 34.72 -7.37
C VAL A 229 -7.25 34.82 -5.87
N THR A 230 -7.95 34.05 -5.04
CA THR A 230 -7.77 34.05 -3.58
C THR A 230 -6.47 33.40 -3.11
N LEU A 231 -5.73 32.74 -4.01
CA LEU A 231 -4.45 32.10 -3.72
C LEU A 231 -3.28 33.09 -3.86
N GLU A 232 -3.45 34.21 -4.56
CA GLU A 232 -2.42 35.24 -4.68
C GLU A 232 -1.98 35.74 -3.30
N GLY A 233 -0.66 35.79 -3.06
CA GLY A 233 -0.07 36.24 -1.80
C GLY A 233 -0.27 35.26 -0.63
N SER A 234 -0.91 34.11 -0.85
CA SER A 234 -1.05 33.09 0.20
C SER A 234 0.29 32.41 0.51
N LEU A 235 0.45 31.98 1.76
CA LEU A 235 1.62 31.25 2.19
C LEU A 235 1.48 29.76 1.89
N LEU A 236 2.56 29.18 1.37
CA LEU A 236 2.72 27.75 1.22
C LEU A 236 2.65 27.06 2.58
N ARG A 237 1.99 25.91 2.63
CA ARG A 237 1.98 25.06 3.82
C ARG A 237 3.40 24.54 4.12
N VAL A 238 3.62 24.06 5.34
CA VAL A 238 4.92 23.57 5.78
C VAL A 238 5.05 22.08 5.50
N PRO A 239 6.04 21.63 4.71
CA PRO A 239 6.32 20.21 4.51
C PRO A 239 7.08 19.60 5.70
N ARG A 240 7.09 18.27 5.81
CA ARG A 240 7.84 17.55 6.86
C ARG A 240 9.36 17.63 6.69
N VAL A 241 9.80 17.55 5.45
CA VAL A 241 11.16 17.73 4.96
C VAL A 241 11.17 19.01 4.14
N LYS A 242 12.10 19.90 4.47
CA LYS A 242 12.24 21.19 3.80
C LYS A 242 12.52 20.98 2.31
N VAL A 243 11.76 21.67 1.46
CA VAL A 243 11.96 21.69 0.02
C VAL A 243 12.82 22.88 -0.40
N HIS A 244 13.42 22.80 -1.60
CA HIS A 244 14.28 23.83 -2.15
C HIS A 244 13.67 24.44 -3.40
N PHE A 245 13.35 25.73 -3.32
CA PHE A 245 12.99 26.53 -4.47
C PHE A 245 14.25 27.16 -5.08
N PRO A 246 14.35 27.26 -6.42
CA PRO A 246 15.42 28.00 -7.05
C PRO A 246 15.36 29.47 -6.63
N ALA A 247 16.52 30.09 -6.43
CA ALA A 247 16.61 31.54 -6.32
C ALA A 247 16.31 32.14 -7.70
N LEU A 248 15.53 33.23 -7.74
CA LEU A 248 15.37 34.06 -8.94
C LEU A 248 16.60 34.92 -9.19
#